data_AF-A0A933M220-F1
#
_entry.id   AF-A0A933M220-F1
#
_cell.length_a   1.000
_cell.length_b   1.000
_cell.length_c   1.000
_cell.angle_alpha   90.00
_cell.angle_beta   90.00
_cell.angle_gamma   90.00
#
_symmetry.space_group_name_H-M   'P 1'
#
loop_
_entity.id
_entity.type
_entity.pdbx_description
1 polymer ?
#
loop_
_entity_poly.entity_id
_entity_poly.type
_entity_poly.pdbx_seq_one_letter_code
_entity_poly.pdbx_strand_id
1 'polypeptide(L)'
;MSRTLTIEFKFFRKSVFGLMVLFFITGHPRILGSETLQLTTYYPAPYGGYARLLTTDNTYLARDGGNVGIGTQSPSQKLDVSGNARVTGQVQWGGSRGTLRTDQGASIELGGSGTPYIDFSNKASGDYDMRLMLGGDDRLRVEGGDVEFTRDIQVNRDVQINRNMRIYGSVEGNLTVQGDVMVGGSLRSVCTWRYFGMGGWAWPCIANETGMGTWGDGVLRLYYFVCAIPSGTSCVEWTSVADGFDWAGWMYCCRIR
;
A
#
# COMPACT_ATOMS: atom_id res chain seq x y z
N MET A 1 -72.47 -35.63 44.79
CA MET A 1 -71.94 -36.34 45.97
C MET A 1 -70.48 -36.67 45.71
N SER A 2 -69.54 -36.01 46.39
CA SER A 2 -68.12 -36.38 46.36
C SER A 2 -67.91 -37.56 47.32
N ARG A 3 -67.21 -38.61 46.88
CA ARG A 3 -66.74 -39.68 47.77
C ARG A 3 -65.23 -39.59 47.86
N THR A 4 -64.74 -39.29 49.06
CA THR A 4 -63.32 -39.27 49.37
C THR A 4 -62.86 -40.70 49.63
N LEU A 5 -61.91 -41.20 48.83
CA LEU A 5 -61.21 -42.46 49.09
C LEU A 5 -59.92 -42.12 49.84
N THR A 6 -59.88 -42.44 51.13
CA THR A 6 -58.67 -42.30 51.94
C THR A 6 -57.89 -43.61 51.89
N ILE A 7 -56.72 -43.60 51.24
CA ILE A 7 -55.80 -44.74 51.23
C ILE A 7 -54.68 -44.44 52.24
N GLU A 8 -54.64 -45.18 53.33
CA GLU A 8 -53.63 -45.06 54.38
C GLU A 8 -52.49 -46.06 54.10
N PHE A 9 -51.30 -45.55 53.77
CA PHE A 9 -50.11 -46.39 53.60
C PHE A 9 -49.29 -46.40 54.90
N LYS A 10 -49.25 -47.54 55.58
CA LYS A 10 -48.37 -47.75 56.75
C LYS A 10 -47.03 -48.29 56.29
N PHE A 11 -46.02 -47.44 56.25
CA PHE A 11 -44.65 -47.84 55.93
C PHE A 11 -43.86 -48.13 57.22
N PHE A 12 -43.25 -49.31 57.30
CA PHE A 12 -42.27 -49.60 58.34
C PHE A 12 -40.90 -49.03 57.95
N ARG A 13 -40.07 -48.65 58.92
CA ARG A 13 -38.76 -48.00 58.70
C ARG A 13 -37.85 -48.75 57.70
N LYS A 14 -37.94 -50.09 57.66
CA LYS A 14 -37.22 -50.94 56.70
C LYS A 14 -37.82 -50.88 55.28
N SER A 15 -39.13 -50.75 55.17
CA SER A 15 -39.86 -50.57 53.91
C SER A 15 -39.57 -49.22 53.27
N VAL A 16 -39.45 -48.15 54.07
CA VAL A 16 -39.06 -46.81 53.59
C VAL A 16 -37.65 -46.82 53.02
N PHE A 17 -36.72 -47.51 53.69
CA PHE A 17 -35.35 -47.64 53.20
C PHE A 17 -35.31 -48.40 51.87
N GLY A 18 -36.05 -49.51 51.76
CA GLY A 18 -36.18 -50.26 50.50
C GLY A 18 -36.78 -49.43 49.36
N LEU A 19 -37.79 -48.60 49.66
CA LEU A 19 -38.44 -47.72 48.69
C LEU A 19 -37.55 -46.55 48.26
N MET A 20 -36.77 -45.96 49.17
CA MET A 20 -35.76 -44.96 48.84
C MET A 20 -34.63 -45.56 47.99
N VAL A 21 -34.14 -46.75 48.35
CA VAL A 21 -33.12 -47.45 47.57
C VAL A 21 -33.67 -47.78 46.17
N LEU A 22 -34.90 -48.24 46.05
CA LEU A 22 -35.55 -48.48 44.75
C LEU A 22 -35.76 -47.18 43.97
N PHE A 23 -36.12 -46.07 44.62
CA PHE A 23 -36.24 -44.74 44.00
C PHE A 23 -34.90 -44.25 43.47
N PHE A 24 -33.79 -44.43 44.19
CA PHE A 24 -32.45 -44.06 43.69
C PHE A 24 -31.90 -45.02 42.63
N ILE A 25 -32.30 -46.30 42.64
CA ILE A 25 -31.90 -47.31 41.63
C ILE A 25 -32.75 -47.22 40.36
N THR A 26 -34.02 -46.81 40.44
CA THR A 26 -34.93 -46.73 39.28
C THR A 26 -35.13 -45.29 38.80
N GLY A 27 -35.03 -44.32 39.70
CA GLY A 27 -34.94 -42.89 39.44
C GLY A 27 -33.48 -42.45 39.37
N HIS A 28 -32.70 -43.05 38.49
CA HIS A 28 -31.48 -42.36 38.04
C HIS A 28 -31.94 -41.04 37.42
N PRO A 29 -31.37 -39.88 37.78
CA PRO A 29 -31.64 -38.65 37.07
C PRO A 29 -31.17 -38.86 35.63
N ARG A 30 -32.10 -39.21 34.74
CA ARG A 30 -31.89 -39.10 33.30
C ARG A 30 -31.63 -37.62 33.06
N ILE A 31 -30.63 -37.31 32.25
CA ILE A 31 -30.27 -35.95 31.84
C ILE A 31 -31.57 -35.25 31.41
N LEU A 32 -32.07 -34.37 32.28
CA LEU A 32 -33.15 -33.44 31.99
C LEU A 32 -32.54 -32.47 31.00
N GLY A 33 -33.04 -32.46 29.77
CA GLY A 33 -32.46 -31.67 28.68
C GLY A 33 -32.22 -30.21 29.07
N SER A 34 -31.14 -29.62 28.54
CA SER A 34 -30.84 -28.18 28.58
C SER A 34 -31.43 -27.43 29.79
N GLU A 35 -30.81 -27.57 30.96
CA GLU A 35 -31.15 -26.74 32.11
C GLU A 35 -30.81 -25.27 31.81
N THR A 36 -31.82 -24.42 31.69
CA THR A 36 -31.60 -22.96 31.61
C THR A 36 -31.29 -22.46 33.03
N LEU A 37 -30.01 -22.43 33.39
CA LEU A 37 -29.56 -21.80 34.63
C LEU A 37 -29.57 -20.28 34.44
N GLN A 38 -30.59 -19.60 34.98
CA GLN A 38 -30.60 -18.15 35.02
C GLN A 38 -29.68 -17.66 36.16
N LEU A 39 -28.43 -17.36 35.82
CA LEU A 39 -27.49 -16.74 36.75
C LEU A 39 -27.75 -15.22 36.79
N THR A 40 -28.61 -14.78 37.70
CA THR A 40 -28.88 -13.35 37.90
C THR A 40 -27.74 -12.72 38.71
N THR A 41 -26.85 -11.98 38.04
CA THR A 41 -25.83 -11.17 38.71
C THR A 41 -26.32 -9.73 38.83
N TYR A 42 -26.38 -9.19 40.05
CA TYR A 42 -26.67 -7.78 40.29
C TYR A 42 -25.35 -6.98 40.22
N TYR A 43 -25.33 -5.82 39.55
CA TYR A 43 -24.21 -4.87 39.66
C TYR A 43 -24.65 -3.61 40.43
N PRO A 44 -23.88 -3.16 41.44
CA PRO A 44 -22.69 -3.82 41.99
C PRO A 44 -23.09 -5.04 42.84
N ALA A 45 -22.37 -6.16 42.68
CA ALA A 45 -22.64 -7.38 43.43
C ALA A 45 -22.28 -7.16 44.91
N PRO A 46 -23.18 -7.44 45.87
CA PRO A 46 -22.90 -7.26 47.29
C PRO A 46 -21.67 -8.03 47.76
N TYR A 47 -21.43 -9.24 47.23
CA TYR A 47 -20.21 -10.03 47.42
C TYR A 47 -19.99 -11.03 46.27
N GLY A 48 -18.72 -11.23 45.88
CA GLY A 48 -18.26 -12.31 45.01
C GLY A 48 -18.54 -12.11 43.52
N GLY A 49 -17.54 -11.62 42.78
CA GLY A 49 -17.54 -11.72 41.31
C GLY A 49 -17.21 -13.15 40.89
N TYR A 50 -17.92 -13.69 39.90
CA TYR A 50 -17.53 -14.96 39.27
C TYR A 50 -16.21 -14.73 38.51
N ALA A 51 -15.13 -15.39 38.96
CA ALA A 51 -13.80 -15.22 38.37
C ALA A 51 -13.59 -16.03 37.06
N ARG A 52 -14.39 -17.09 36.85
CA ARG A 52 -14.25 -17.98 35.68
C ARG A 52 -15.58 -18.63 35.32
N LEU A 53 -15.93 -18.59 34.02
CA LEU A 53 -16.97 -19.41 33.42
C LEU A 53 -16.29 -20.57 32.68
N LEU A 54 -16.70 -21.81 32.95
CA LEU A 54 -16.22 -23.01 32.25
C LEU A 54 -17.42 -23.63 31.52
N THR A 55 -17.33 -23.79 30.21
CA THR A 55 -18.38 -24.36 29.37
C THR A 55 -17.88 -25.66 28.72
N THR A 56 -18.79 -26.61 28.47
CA THR A 56 -18.47 -27.88 27.80
C THR A 56 -18.61 -27.79 26.28
N ASP A 57 -19.31 -26.78 25.79
CA ASP A 57 -19.63 -26.54 24.37
C ASP A 57 -19.45 -25.05 24.01
N ASN A 58 -20.02 -24.61 22.88
CA ASN A 58 -20.03 -23.22 22.45
C ASN A 58 -20.58 -22.28 23.52
N THR A 59 -19.88 -21.18 23.76
CA THR A 59 -20.35 -20.08 24.61
C THR A 59 -21.00 -19.01 23.73
N TYR A 60 -22.30 -18.75 23.94
CA TYR A 60 -23.03 -17.71 23.23
C TYR A 60 -23.20 -16.50 24.14
N LEU A 61 -22.59 -15.37 23.78
CA LEU A 61 -22.72 -14.10 24.49
C LEU A 61 -23.68 -13.19 23.71
N ALA A 62 -24.59 -12.51 24.42
CA ALA A 62 -25.54 -11.55 23.82
C ALA A 62 -26.35 -12.13 22.63
N ARG A 63 -26.80 -13.40 22.75
CA ARG A 63 -27.46 -14.17 21.66
C ARG A 63 -28.76 -13.52 21.17
N ASP A 64 -29.65 -13.16 22.09
CA ASP A 64 -30.99 -12.65 21.76
C ASP A 64 -31.03 -11.11 21.66
N GLY A 65 -29.86 -10.46 21.74
CA GLY A 65 -29.72 -9.01 21.74
C GLY A 65 -28.63 -8.52 22.69
N GLY A 66 -28.39 -7.20 22.68
CA GLY A 66 -27.32 -6.57 23.46
C GLY A 66 -25.96 -6.60 22.76
N ASN A 67 -24.93 -6.19 23.52
CA ASN A 67 -23.55 -6.02 23.10
C ASN A 67 -22.62 -6.58 24.19
N VAL A 68 -21.42 -7.04 23.82
CA VAL A 68 -20.40 -7.53 24.75
C VAL A 68 -19.36 -6.43 24.98
N GLY A 69 -19.28 -5.92 26.20
CA GLY A 69 -18.25 -4.97 26.63
C GLY A 69 -17.12 -5.65 27.39
N ILE A 70 -15.87 -5.40 27.00
CA ILE A 70 -14.66 -5.81 27.75
C ILE A 70 -13.98 -4.53 28.24
N GLY A 71 -13.97 -4.30 29.55
CA GLY A 71 -13.45 -3.05 30.13
C GLY A 71 -14.36 -1.82 29.96
N THR A 72 -15.57 -1.98 29.43
CA THR A 72 -16.60 -0.93 29.31
C THR A 72 -17.97 -1.46 29.72
N GLN A 73 -18.78 -0.60 30.35
CA GLN A 73 -20.16 -0.91 30.75
C GLN A 73 -21.20 -0.41 29.73
N SER A 74 -20.78 0.41 28.77
CA SER A 74 -21.66 1.02 27.77
C SER A 74 -21.11 0.76 26.38
N PRO A 75 -21.10 -0.51 25.92
CA PRO A 75 -20.57 -0.88 24.61
C PRO A 75 -21.37 -0.22 23.48
N SER A 76 -20.69 0.54 22.64
CA SER A 76 -21.28 1.24 21.49
C SER A 76 -21.46 0.34 20.26
N GLN A 77 -20.75 -0.80 20.23
CA GLN A 77 -20.75 -1.79 19.17
C GLN A 77 -21.03 -3.19 19.73
N LYS A 78 -21.32 -4.16 18.85
CA LYS A 78 -21.64 -5.55 19.24
C LYS A 78 -20.56 -6.21 20.10
N LEU A 79 -19.30 -5.90 19.81
CA LEU A 79 -18.16 -6.16 20.67
C LEU A 79 -17.41 -4.84 20.85
N ASP A 80 -17.23 -4.39 22.08
CA ASP A 80 -16.52 -3.15 22.41
C ASP A 80 -15.48 -3.45 23.49
N VAL A 81 -14.20 -3.19 23.18
CA VAL A 81 -13.07 -3.47 24.05
C VAL A 81 -12.40 -2.16 24.43
N SER A 82 -12.57 -1.74 25.67
CA SER A 82 -11.80 -0.65 26.27
C SER A 82 -10.45 -1.20 26.76
N GLY A 83 -9.51 -1.34 25.82
CA GLY A 83 -8.19 -1.92 26.06
C GLY A 83 -7.61 -2.63 24.83
N ASN A 84 -6.62 -3.50 25.04
CA ASN A 84 -5.98 -4.26 23.97
C ASN A 84 -6.61 -5.65 23.81
N ALA A 85 -6.87 -6.07 22.57
CA ALA A 85 -7.23 -7.44 22.23
C ALA A 85 -6.05 -8.18 21.62
N ARG A 86 -5.64 -9.32 22.20
CA ARG A 86 -4.64 -10.21 21.61
C ARG A 86 -5.34 -11.34 20.85
N VAL A 87 -5.16 -11.39 19.54
CA VAL A 87 -5.66 -12.46 18.67
C VAL A 87 -4.47 -13.28 18.19
N THR A 88 -4.47 -14.58 18.48
CA THR A 88 -3.38 -15.49 18.09
C THR A 88 -3.60 -16.13 16.71
N GLY A 89 -4.82 -16.06 16.19
CA GLY A 89 -5.20 -16.48 14.84
C GLY A 89 -5.34 -15.29 13.88
N GLN A 90 -6.49 -15.20 13.21
CA GLN A 90 -6.81 -14.15 12.25
C GLN A 90 -8.09 -13.39 12.66
N VAL A 91 -8.13 -12.09 12.39
CA VAL A 91 -9.39 -11.32 12.37
C VAL A 91 -9.86 -11.29 10.93
N GLN A 92 -11.08 -11.77 10.67
CA GLN A 92 -11.69 -11.76 9.34
C GLN A 92 -12.85 -10.75 9.34
N TRP A 93 -12.90 -9.87 8.33
CA TRP A 93 -14.02 -8.95 8.10
C TRP A 93 -14.53 -9.10 6.66
N GLY A 94 -15.84 -8.88 6.50
CA GLY A 94 -16.51 -9.10 5.22
C GLY A 94 -16.59 -10.58 4.87
N GLY A 95 -16.40 -10.90 3.59
CA GLY A 95 -16.34 -12.28 3.10
C GLY A 95 -15.00 -12.97 3.43
N SER A 96 -14.61 -13.97 2.63
CA SER A 96 -13.50 -14.86 2.95
C SER A 96 -12.08 -14.26 2.87
N ARG A 97 -11.90 -12.99 2.48
CA ARG A 97 -10.58 -12.44 2.07
C ARG A 97 -10.22 -11.05 2.62
N GLY A 98 -11.02 -10.47 3.52
CA GLY A 98 -10.58 -9.32 4.33
C GLY A 98 -10.01 -9.83 5.65
N THR A 99 -8.69 -9.91 5.80
CA THR A 99 -8.10 -10.52 7.00
C THR A 99 -6.84 -9.82 7.52
N LEU A 100 -6.77 -9.70 8.85
CA LEU A 100 -5.55 -9.37 9.62
C LEU A 100 -5.02 -10.71 10.10
N ARG A 101 -3.89 -11.13 9.56
CA ARG A 101 -3.28 -12.43 9.84
C ARG A 101 -1.91 -12.21 10.47
N THR A 102 -1.52 -13.10 11.38
CA THR A 102 -0.15 -13.16 11.90
C THR A 102 0.86 -13.72 10.89
N ASP A 103 0.44 -13.95 9.65
CA ASP A 103 1.32 -14.40 8.57
C ASP A 103 2.41 -13.35 8.29
N GLN A 104 3.63 -13.84 8.03
CA GLN A 104 4.84 -13.05 7.76
C GLN A 104 5.12 -11.86 8.70
N GLY A 105 4.65 -11.91 9.96
CA GLY A 105 4.92 -10.85 10.94
C GLY A 105 3.83 -9.76 11.06
N ALA A 106 2.57 -10.11 10.75
CA ALA A 106 1.36 -9.27 10.77
C ALA A 106 1.05 -8.60 9.41
N SER A 107 0.47 -9.38 8.50
CA SER A 107 0.01 -8.91 7.20
C SER A 107 -1.44 -8.40 7.23
N ILE A 108 -1.72 -7.39 6.40
CA ILE A 108 -3.07 -7.04 5.98
C ILE A 108 -3.29 -7.65 4.60
N GLU A 109 -4.15 -8.66 4.48
CA GLU A 109 -4.55 -9.21 3.18
C GLU A 109 -5.95 -8.72 2.84
N LEU A 110 -6.08 -8.11 1.67
CA LEU A 110 -7.34 -7.69 1.07
C LEU A 110 -7.50 -8.43 -0.26
N GLY A 111 -8.57 -9.20 -0.41
CA GLY A 111 -8.88 -9.90 -1.65
C GLY A 111 -10.36 -10.18 -1.80
N GLY A 112 -10.73 -10.87 -2.87
CA GLY A 112 -12.11 -11.25 -3.16
C GLY A 112 -12.33 -11.44 -4.66
N SER A 113 -13.59 -11.47 -5.07
CA SER A 113 -14.00 -11.42 -6.48
C SER A 113 -14.04 -9.98 -7.04
N GLY A 114 -13.82 -8.97 -6.20
CA GLY A 114 -13.73 -7.55 -6.59
C GLY A 114 -12.31 -6.99 -6.46
N THR A 115 -12.16 -5.69 -6.77
CA THR A 115 -10.91 -4.94 -6.64
C THR A 115 -10.64 -4.60 -5.17
N PRO A 116 -9.61 -5.16 -4.53
CA PRO A 116 -9.29 -4.81 -3.14
C PRO A 116 -8.64 -3.42 -3.07
N TYR A 117 -9.00 -2.65 -2.05
CA TYR A 117 -8.49 -1.30 -1.85
C TYR A 117 -8.39 -0.87 -0.38
N ILE A 118 -7.57 0.14 -0.12
CA ILE A 118 -7.50 0.91 1.13
C ILE A 118 -7.84 2.37 0.78
N ASP A 119 -8.88 2.90 1.41
CA ASP A 119 -9.36 4.27 1.18
C ASP A 119 -8.99 5.20 2.31
N PHE A 120 -8.70 6.44 1.93
CA PHE A 120 -8.52 7.57 2.84
C PHE A 120 -9.48 8.68 2.40
N SER A 121 -10.27 9.18 3.33
CA SER A 121 -11.10 10.38 3.11
C SER A 121 -11.06 11.31 4.32
N ASN A 122 -11.11 12.61 4.06
CA ASN A 122 -11.23 13.65 5.09
C ASN A 122 -12.55 14.42 5.01
N LYS A 123 -13.55 13.86 4.30
CA LYS A 123 -14.88 14.46 4.10
C LYS A 123 -15.94 13.67 4.86
N ALA A 124 -17.01 14.37 5.24
CA ALA A 124 -18.18 13.75 5.89
C ALA A 124 -19.05 12.93 4.93
N SER A 125 -18.89 13.11 3.62
CA SER A 125 -19.61 12.40 2.57
C SER A 125 -18.72 12.23 1.33
N GLY A 126 -18.86 11.08 0.66
CA GLY A 126 -17.99 10.66 -0.44
C GLY A 126 -17.31 9.33 -0.09
N ASP A 127 -16.76 8.65 -1.10
CA ASP A 127 -16.11 7.34 -0.93
C ASP A 127 -14.65 7.51 -0.48
N TYR A 128 -13.81 8.13 -1.32
CA TYR A 128 -12.39 8.35 -1.04
C TYR A 128 -11.85 9.64 -1.65
N ASP A 129 -10.81 10.19 -1.01
CA ASP A 129 -9.95 11.25 -1.54
C ASP A 129 -8.63 10.67 -2.09
N MET A 130 -8.14 9.59 -1.47
CA MET A 130 -7.02 8.76 -1.92
C MET A 130 -7.37 7.29 -1.78
N ARG A 131 -6.94 6.47 -2.75
CA ARG A 131 -7.13 5.02 -2.75
C ARG A 131 -5.87 4.28 -3.18
N LEU A 132 -5.44 3.29 -2.39
CA LEU A 132 -4.47 2.28 -2.81
C LEU A 132 -5.22 1.03 -3.23
N MET A 133 -5.08 0.56 -4.46
CA MET A 133 -5.81 -0.62 -4.94
C MET A 133 -4.97 -1.52 -5.83
N LEU A 134 -5.34 -2.80 -5.88
CA LEU A 134 -4.82 -3.73 -6.88
C LEU A 134 -5.79 -3.79 -8.05
N GLY A 135 -5.38 -3.24 -9.21
CA GLY A 135 -6.17 -3.32 -10.45
C GLY A 135 -6.32 -4.75 -10.94
N GLY A 136 -7.27 -4.99 -11.84
CA GLY A 136 -7.48 -6.31 -12.47
C GLY A 136 -6.35 -6.78 -13.38
N ASP A 137 -5.32 -5.94 -13.57
CA ASP A 137 -4.08 -6.20 -14.31
C ASP A 137 -2.88 -6.45 -13.37
N ASP A 138 -3.12 -6.81 -12.11
CA ASP A 138 -2.11 -7.03 -11.06
C ASP A 138 -1.21 -5.82 -10.79
N ARG A 139 -1.68 -4.61 -11.13
CA ARG A 139 -0.96 -3.36 -10.85
C ARG A 139 -1.47 -2.72 -9.57
N LEU A 140 -0.56 -2.43 -8.65
CA LEU A 140 -0.83 -1.51 -7.56
C LEU A 140 -1.02 -0.10 -8.13
N ARG A 141 -2.14 0.53 -7.78
CA ARG A 141 -2.50 1.88 -8.19
C ARG A 141 -2.71 2.75 -6.96
N VAL A 142 -2.28 4.01 -7.07
CA VAL A 142 -2.68 5.08 -6.16
C VAL A 142 -3.56 6.02 -6.98
N GLU A 143 -4.82 6.14 -6.60
CA GLU A 143 -5.80 7.01 -7.25
C GLU A 143 -6.27 8.10 -6.31
N GLY A 144 -6.71 9.23 -6.87
CA GLY A 144 -7.12 10.42 -6.11
C GLY A 144 -6.12 11.57 -6.24
N GLY A 145 -5.91 12.30 -5.15
CA GLY A 145 -4.94 13.41 -5.03
C GLY A 145 -3.46 13.04 -5.22
N ASP A 146 -2.57 13.80 -4.60
CA ASP A 146 -1.13 13.72 -4.85
C ASP A 146 -0.39 12.75 -3.90
N VAL A 147 0.71 12.17 -4.38
CA VAL A 147 1.64 11.36 -3.57
C VAL A 147 2.91 12.16 -3.32
N GLU A 148 3.19 12.45 -2.06
CA GLU A 148 4.41 13.14 -1.63
C GLU A 148 5.40 12.16 -0.99
N PHE A 149 6.66 12.22 -1.41
CA PHE A 149 7.77 11.54 -0.76
C PHE A 149 8.70 12.60 -0.18
N THR A 150 8.87 12.60 1.14
CA THR A 150 9.71 13.60 1.84
C THR A 150 11.21 13.28 1.78
N ARG A 151 11.55 12.17 1.13
CA ARG A 151 12.89 11.58 1.01
C ARG A 151 13.03 10.94 -0.39
N ASP A 152 14.12 10.20 -0.56
CA ASP A 152 14.46 9.60 -1.84
C ASP A 152 13.47 8.50 -2.26
N ILE A 153 13.27 8.40 -3.58
CA ILE A 153 12.56 7.30 -4.22
C ILE A 153 13.60 6.47 -4.98
N GLN A 154 13.71 5.19 -4.66
CA GLN A 154 14.56 4.25 -5.40
C GLN A 154 13.72 3.38 -6.34
N VAL A 155 14.04 3.38 -7.62
CA VAL A 155 13.40 2.52 -8.63
C VAL A 155 14.47 1.67 -9.30
N ASN A 156 14.34 0.34 -9.23
CA ASN A 156 15.36 -0.60 -9.71
C ASN A 156 15.31 -0.86 -11.22
N ARG A 157 14.18 -0.52 -11.86
CA ARG A 157 13.94 -0.69 -13.29
C ARG A 157 13.49 0.65 -13.87
N ASP A 158 12.35 0.65 -14.53
CA ASP A 158 11.92 1.77 -15.33
C ASP A 158 10.92 2.64 -14.57
N VAL A 159 10.99 3.94 -14.83
CA VAL A 159 9.97 4.92 -14.47
C VAL A 159 9.26 5.34 -15.75
N GLN A 160 7.98 5.00 -15.88
CA GLN A 160 7.14 5.44 -17.00
C GLN A 160 6.27 6.64 -16.58
N ILE A 161 6.36 7.73 -17.32
CA ILE A 161 5.57 8.96 -17.09
C ILE A 161 4.76 9.24 -18.36
N ASN A 162 3.43 9.21 -18.24
CA ASN A 162 2.53 9.39 -19.40
C ASN A 162 2.30 10.85 -19.79
N ARG A 163 2.66 11.79 -18.93
CA ARG A 163 2.52 13.24 -19.16
C ARG A 163 3.88 13.91 -18.98
N ASN A 164 3.99 14.80 -18.00
CA ASN A 164 5.16 15.65 -17.84
C ASN A 164 5.99 15.19 -16.65
N MET A 165 7.32 15.23 -16.82
CA MET A 165 8.30 15.12 -15.74
C MET A 165 8.89 16.50 -15.48
N ARG A 166 8.98 16.92 -14.22
CA ARG A 166 9.71 18.13 -13.81
C ARG A 166 10.80 17.74 -12.82
N ILE A 167 12.03 18.15 -13.11
CA ILE A 167 13.20 17.94 -12.27
C ILE A 167 13.70 19.30 -11.82
N TYR A 168 13.69 19.56 -10.51
CA TYR A 168 14.22 20.80 -9.94
C TYR A 168 15.73 20.72 -9.63
N GLY A 169 16.26 19.50 -9.48
CA GLY A 169 17.68 19.24 -9.24
C GLY A 169 18.45 18.91 -10.52
N SER A 170 19.45 18.03 -10.40
CA SER A 170 20.26 17.52 -11.51
C SER A 170 19.78 16.14 -11.99
N VAL A 171 20.14 15.82 -13.24
CA VAL A 171 20.17 14.45 -13.74
C VAL A 171 21.63 14.02 -13.76
N GLU A 172 21.98 13.01 -12.97
CA GLU A 172 23.32 12.42 -13.01
C GLU A 172 23.35 11.26 -14.01
N GLY A 173 24.44 11.17 -14.78
CA GLY A 173 24.57 10.20 -15.87
C GLY A 173 24.03 10.73 -17.20
N ASN A 174 23.44 9.85 -17.99
CA ASN A 174 23.03 10.15 -19.36
C ASN A 174 21.54 10.52 -19.43
N LEU A 175 21.23 11.61 -20.14
CA LEU A 175 19.88 11.95 -20.58
C LEU A 175 19.78 11.74 -22.10
N THR A 176 18.82 10.93 -22.54
CA THR A 176 18.49 10.75 -23.95
C THR A 176 17.11 11.31 -24.22
N VAL A 177 16.99 12.21 -25.19
CA VAL A 177 15.71 12.82 -25.60
C VAL A 177 15.46 12.45 -27.06
N GLN A 178 14.34 11.76 -27.30
CA GLN A 178 13.86 11.47 -28.65
C GLN A 178 12.91 12.60 -29.06
N GLY A 179 13.49 13.70 -29.56
CA GLY A 179 12.75 14.90 -29.94
C GLY A 179 13.57 16.15 -29.70
N ASP A 180 12.88 17.28 -29.60
CA ASP A 180 13.53 18.58 -29.45
C ASP A 180 13.97 18.84 -28.02
N VAL A 181 15.13 19.47 -27.88
CA VAL A 181 15.64 19.99 -26.60
C VAL A 181 15.65 21.51 -26.69
N MET A 182 14.80 22.17 -25.88
CA MET A 182 14.83 23.62 -25.72
C MET A 182 15.57 24.00 -24.44
N VAL A 183 16.63 24.80 -24.56
CA VAL A 183 17.44 25.25 -23.42
C VAL A 183 17.22 26.73 -23.22
N GLY A 184 16.48 27.11 -22.18
CA GLY A 184 16.25 28.52 -21.80
C GLY A 184 17.43 29.19 -21.08
N GLY A 185 18.55 28.47 -20.91
CA GLY A 185 19.75 28.92 -20.21
C GLY A 185 21.04 28.65 -21.01
N SER A 186 22.19 28.58 -20.33
CA SER A 186 23.49 28.30 -20.96
C SER A 186 23.85 26.81 -20.93
N LEU A 187 24.22 26.24 -22.07
CA LEU A 187 24.98 24.98 -22.10
C LEU A 187 26.45 25.26 -21.78
N ARG A 188 27.02 24.55 -20.80
CA ARG A 188 28.43 24.70 -20.39
C ARG A 188 29.18 23.39 -20.58
N SER A 189 30.49 23.49 -20.83
CA SER A 189 31.39 22.34 -21.03
C SER A 189 31.01 21.40 -22.18
N VAL A 190 30.08 21.83 -23.03
CA VAL A 190 29.74 21.16 -24.29
C VAL A 190 30.80 21.45 -25.35
N CYS A 191 31.49 22.58 -25.24
CA CYS A 191 32.45 23.07 -26.21
C CYS A 191 33.78 23.49 -25.57
N THR A 192 34.87 23.33 -26.31
CA THR A 192 36.23 23.70 -25.89
C THR A 192 37.01 24.31 -27.05
N TRP A 193 37.92 25.24 -26.75
CA TRP A 193 38.84 25.80 -27.74
C TRP A 193 40.07 24.91 -27.90
N ARG A 194 40.48 24.63 -29.13
CA ARG A 194 41.65 23.80 -29.47
C ARG A 194 42.53 24.48 -30.51
N TYR A 195 43.84 24.48 -30.28
CA TYR A 195 44.79 25.13 -31.19
C TYR A 195 45.08 24.29 -32.44
N PHE A 196 45.31 24.93 -33.60
CA PHE A 196 45.72 24.28 -34.86
C PHE A 196 46.77 25.10 -35.62
N GLY A 197 47.58 24.42 -36.45
CA GLY A 197 48.58 25.04 -37.33
C GLY A 197 49.00 24.15 -38.51
N MET A 198 49.39 24.75 -39.64
CA MET A 198 49.60 24.11 -40.95
C MET A 198 50.82 23.15 -41.07
N GLY A 199 51.38 22.64 -39.97
CA GLY A 199 52.53 21.72 -39.99
C GLY A 199 52.19 20.23 -40.17
N GLY A 200 50.90 19.87 -40.21
CA GLY A 200 50.44 18.50 -40.39
C GLY A 200 48.90 18.47 -40.42
N TRP A 201 48.33 17.66 -41.30
CA TRP A 201 46.91 17.57 -41.69
C TRP A 201 45.95 17.11 -40.58
N ALA A 202 46.03 17.67 -39.38
CA ALA A 202 45.21 17.28 -38.24
C ALA A 202 44.06 18.27 -38.03
N TRP A 203 42.82 17.77 -38.14
CA TRP A 203 41.65 18.44 -37.59
C TRP A 203 41.84 18.58 -36.07
N PRO A 204 41.84 19.79 -35.48
CA PRO A 204 42.15 19.97 -34.06
C PRO A 204 41.03 19.49 -33.14
N CYS A 205 39.79 19.37 -33.63
CA CYS A 205 38.74 18.65 -32.90
C CYS A 205 39.10 17.17 -32.85
N ILE A 206 39.03 16.58 -31.67
CA ILE A 206 39.29 15.14 -31.50
C ILE A 206 38.08 14.32 -32.00
N ALA A 207 38.27 13.00 -32.09
CA ALA A 207 37.17 12.09 -32.40
C ALA A 207 35.97 12.36 -31.47
N ASN A 208 34.78 12.45 -32.06
CA ASN A 208 33.49 12.74 -31.40
C ASN A 208 33.24 14.21 -31.01
N GLU A 209 34.06 15.16 -31.47
CA GLU A 209 33.77 16.60 -31.42
C GLU A 209 33.49 17.16 -32.81
N THR A 210 32.62 18.15 -32.88
CA THR A 210 32.29 18.90 -34.10
C THR A 210 32.89 20.30 -34.03
N GLY A 211 33.66 20.68 -35.05
CA GLY A 211 34.14 22.05 -35.18
C GLY A 211 32.98 23.00 -35.47
N MET A 212 32.83 24.02 -34.63
CA MET A 212 31.79 25.05 -34.74
C MET A 212 32.33 26.41 -35.20
N GLY A 213 33.66 26.58 -35.28
CA GLY A 213 34.27 27.78 -35.84
C GLY A 213 35.78 27.86 -35.62
N THR A 214 36.44 28.84 -36.25
CA THR A 214 37.89 29.13 -36.11
C THR A 214 38.16 30.59 -35.75
N TRP A 215 39.32 30.84 -35.15
CA TRP A 215 39.81 32.16 -34.76
C TRP A 215 41.34 32.19 -34.78
N GLY A 216 41.95 32.79 -35.81
CA GLY A 216 43.41 32.88 -35.94
C GLY A 216 43.96 34.30 -36.14
N ASP A 217 43.25 35.13 -36.91
CA ASP A 217 43.65 36.49 -37.27
C ASP A 217 42.94 37.60 -36.45
N GLY A 218 42.25 37.23 -35.37
CA GLY A 218 41.40 38.15 -34.61
C GLY A 218 39.93 38.13 -35.01
N VAL A 219 39.55 37.47 -36.11
CA VAL A 219 38.15 37.34 -36.57
C VAL A 219 37.61 35.95 -36.28
N LEU A 220 36.52 35.86 -35.51
CA LEU A 220 35.82 34.59 -35.27
C LEU A 220 34.97 34.25 -36.49
N ARG A 221 35.26 33.09 -37.09
CA ARG A 221 34.48 32.52 -38.19
C ARG A 221 33.68 31.35 -37.65
N LEU A 222 32.36 31.48 -37.57
CA LEU A 222 31.47 30.41 -37.13
C LEU A 222 31.03 29.57 -38.33
N TYR A 223 31.05 28.25 -38.18
CA TYR A 223 30.46 27.35 -39.14
C TYR A 223 28.95 27.33 -38.89
N TYR A 224 28.18 27.84 -39.85
CA TYR A 224 26.72 27.88 -39.73
C TYR A 224 26.14 26.47 -39.88
N PHE A 225 25.05 26.23 -39.16
CA PHE A 225 24.19 25.07 -39.36
C PHE A 225 23.21 25.39 -40.50
N VAL A 226 23.42 24.88 -41.71
CA VAL A 226 22.39 24.90 -42.75
C VAL A 226 21.77 23.51 -42.79
N CYS A 227 20.64 23.34 -42.11
CA CYS A 227 19.80 22.15 -42.27
C CYS A 227 18.82 22.47 -43.41
N ALA A 228 19.20 22.13 -44.64
CA ALA A 228 18.26 22.18 -45.76
C ALA A 228 17.36 20.95 -45.65
N ILE A 229 16.08 21.12 -45.32
CA ILE A 229 15.09 20.03 -45.48
C ILE A 229 14.15 20.44 -46.62
N PRO A 230 14.01 19.59 -47.64
CA PRO A 230 12.76 18.85 -47.74
C PRO A 230 13.02 17.34 -47.87
N SER A 231 12.28 16.57 -47.07
CA SER A 231 12.20 15.09 -47.06
C SER A 231 13.44 14.29 -46.65
N GLY A 232 13.49 13.96 -45.36
CA GLY A 232 13.68 12.57 -44.96
C GLY A 232 15.05 11.92 -45.21
N THR A 233 16.14 12.54 -44.76
CA THR A 233 17.35 11.84 -44.25
C THR A 233 18.24 12.85 -43.53
N SER A 234 18.68 12.48 -42.32
CA SER A 234 19.78 13.07 -41.51
C SER A 234 20.38 14.40 -41.99
N CYS A 235 20.15 15.49 -41.25
CA CYS A 235 20.91 16.74 -41.42
C CYS A 235 22.36 16.52 -41.04
N VAL A 236 23.20 16.23 -42.03
CA VAL A 236 24.66 16.32 -41.95
C VAL A 236 25.18 16.80 -43.30
N GLU A 237 25.00 18.08 -43.60
CA GLU A 237 25.96 18.77 -44.45
C GLU A 237 26.46 20.01 -43.70
N TRP A 238 27.62 19.83 -43.05
CA TRP A 238 28.41 20.91 -42.48
C TRP A 238 29.09 21.65 -43.62
N THR A 239 28.39 22.55 -44.30
CA THR A 239 29.08 23.49 -45.20
C THR A 239 29.76 24.56 -44.36
N SER A 240 31.03 24.33 -44.03
CA SER A 240 31.92 25.40 -43.62
C SER A 240 32.06 26.39 -44.78
N VAL A 241 31.35 27.52 -44.73
CA VAL A 241 31.67 28.66 -45.58
C VAL A 241 32.92 29.30 -44.98
N ALA A 242 34.08 28.77 -45.36
CA ALA A 242 35.37 29.28 -44.93
C ALA A 242 35.72 30.51 -45.78
N ASP A 243 35.17 31.67 -45.43
CA ASP A 243 35.64 32.94 -45.98
C ASP A 243 36.96 33.32 -45.29
N GLY A 244 38.05 32.78 -45.82
CA GLY A 244 39.42 33.02 -45.36
C GLY A 244 39.91 31.99 -44.36
N PHE A 245 40.82 31.12 -44.79
CA PHE A 245 41.53 30.20 -43.90
C PHE A 245 42.58 30.95 -43.09
N ASP A 246 42.46 30.91 -41.77
CA ASP A 246 43.53 31.26 -40.85
C ASP A 246 44.67 30.24 -40.99
N TRP A 247 45.92 30.71 -41.07
CA TRP A 247 47.10 29.84 -41.28
C TRP A 247 47.52 29.12 -39.98
N ALA A 248 47.06 29.60 -38.83
CA ALA A 248 47.10 28.98 -37.51
C ALA A 248 46.11 29.69 -36.57
N GLY A 249 45.60 29.02 -35.54
CA GLY A 249 44.63 29.64 -34.63
C GLY A 249 43.95 28.68 -33.68
N TRP A 250 42.80 29.09 -33.15
CA TRP A 250 41.93 28.29 -32.29
C TRP A 250 40.70 27.81 -33.05
N MET A 251 40.29 26.58 -32.82
CA MET A 251 39.05 25.99 -33.30
C MET A 251 38.13 25.74 -32.13
N TYR A 252 36.87 26.13 -32.26
CA TYR A 252 35.83 25.89 -31.26
C TYR A 252 35.22 24.52 -31.51
N CYS A 253 35.48 23.56 -30.63
CA CYS A 253 35.12 22.15 -30.79
C CYS A 253 34.05 21.74 -29.78
N CYS A 254 32.93 21.20 -30.24
CA CYS A 254 31.77 20.89 -29.41
C CYS A 254 31.37 19.41 -29.48
N ARG A 255 31.04 18.82 -28.33
CA ARG A 255 30.48 17.48 -28.23
C ARG A 255 28.95 17.57 -28.21
N ILE A 256 28.37 17.86 -29.37
CA ILE A 256 26.92 17.86 -29.59
C ILE A 256 26.63 16.73 -30.57
N ARG A 257 25.84 15.75 -30.14
CA ARG A 257 25.41 14.59 -30.91
C ARG A 257 23.92 14.39 -30.75
#